data_AF-A0A3D0XAX1-F1
#
_entry.id   AF-A0A3D0XAX1-F1
#
_cell.length_a   1.000
_cell.length_b   1.000
_cell.length_c   1.000
_cell.angle_alpha   90.00
_cell.angle_beta   90.00
_cell.angle_gamma   90.00
#
_symmetry.space_group_name_H-M   'P 1'
#
loop_
_entity.id
_entity.type
_entity.pdbx_description
1 polymer ?
#
loop_
_entity_poly.entity_id
_entity_poly.type
_entity_poly.pdbx_seq_one_letter_code
_entity_poly.pdbx_strand_id
1 'polypeptide(L)'
;SYSLLCKWFRVAVLPADKLLYAELMNTEDKKRCTECGAFFASSSNSVKYCPECRKRITRRQAAERMKKMRSQLRNRGAKSLV
;
A
#
# COMPACT_ATOMS: atom_id res chain seq x y z
N SER A 1 31.65 -4.05 -15.22
CA SER A 1 30.32 -4.65 -14.97
C SER A 1 29.22 -3.67 -15.33
N TYR A 2 28.37 -4.01 -16.30
CA TYR A 2 27.23 -3.18 -16.74
C TYR A 2 26.07 -3.31 -15.74
N SER A 3 26.17 -2.59 -14.64
CA SER A 3 25.08 -2.45 -13.67
C SER A 3 24.02 -1.51 -14.24
N LEU A 4 22.77 -1.97 -14.33
CA LEU A 4 21.58 -1.18 -14.68
C LEU A 4 21.32 -0.01 -13.70
N LEU A 5 22.12 0.11 -12.64
CA LEU A 5 22.06 1.17 -11.64
C LEU A 5 23.26 2.14 -11.72
N CYS A 6 24.16 1.96 -12.71
CA CYS A 6 25.30 2.84 -12.93
C CYS A 6 24.84 4.26 -13.24
N LYS A 7 25.50 5.26 -12.64
CA LYS A 7 25.18 6.69 -12.81
C LYS A 7 25.14 7.09 -14.28
N TRP A 8 26.12 6.65 -15.08
CA TRP A 8 26.16 6.92 -16.52
C TRP A 8 24.93 6.35 -17.25
N PHE A 9 24.54 5.11 -16.94
CA PHE A 9 23.39 4.46 -17.55
C PHE A 9 22.09 5.25 -17.27
N ARG A 10 21.91 5.74 -16.04
CA ARG A 10 20.72 6.53 -15.67
C ARG A 10 20.65 7.91 -16.33
N VAL A 11 21.79 8.57 -16.59
CA VAL A 11 21.79 9.95 -17.12
C VAL A 11 21.96 10.02 -18.63
N ALA A 12 22.60 9.03 -19.25
CA ALA A 12 22.88 9.03 -20.67
C ALA A 12 21.93 8.11 -21.45
N VAL A 13 21.59 6.94 -20.90
CA VAL A 13 20.84 5.90 -21.62
C VAL A 13 19.34 6.03 -21.37
N LEU A 14 18.90 6.11 -20.11
CA LEU A 14 17.46 6.20 -19.80
C LEU A 14 16.75 7.44 -20.40
N PRO A 15 17.36 8.64 -20.47
CA PRO A 15 16.71 9.79 -21.12
C PRO A 15 16.71 9.69 -22.65
N ALA A 16 17.69 9.00 -23.23
CA ALA A 16 17.79 8.79 -24.67
C ALA A 16 16.81 7.72 -25.16
N ASP A 17 16.57 6.68 -24.35
CA ASP A 17 15.67 5.58 -24.68
C ASP A 17 14.44 5.57 -23.76
N LYS A 18 13.39 6.26 -24.22
CA LYS A 18 12.11 6.35 -23.52
C LYS A 18 11.36 5.02 -23.47
N LEU A 19 11.58 4.12 -24.43
CA LEU A 19 10.95 2.80 -24.46
C LEU A 19 11.55 1.93 -23.36
N LEU A 20 12.89 1.93 -23.27
CA LEU A 20 13.62 1.22 -22.21
C LEU A 20 13.27 1.76 -20.82
N TYR A 21 13.16 3.09 -20.66
CA TYR A 21 12.70 3.70 -19.41
C TYR A 21 11.29 3.25 -19.03
N ALA A 22 10.37 3.25 -20.00
CA ALA A 22 9.00 2.80 -19.77
C ALA A 22 8.94 1.31 -19.44
N GLU A 23 9.73 0.46 -20.10
CA GLU A 23 9.75 -0.98 -19.83
C GLU A 23 10.29 -1.30 -18.44
N LEU A 24 11.38 -0.64 -18.01
CA LEU A 24 11.95 -0.81 -16.67
C LEU A 24 11.04 -0.27 -15.55
N MET A 25 10.33 0.83 -15.79
CA MET A 25 9.45 1.44 -14.78
C MET A 25 8.05 0.82 -14.74
N ASN A 26 7.48 0.39 -15.87
CA ASN A 26 6.13 -0.16 -15.94
C ASN A 26 5.99 -1.56 -15.31
N THR A 27 7.08 -2.31 -15.17
CA THR A 27 7.05 -3.67 -14.61
C THR A 27 6.87 -3.70 -13.10
N GLU A 28 7.31 -2.66 -12.39
CA GLU A 28 7.32 -2.64 -10.92
C GLU A 28 5.97 -2.23 -10.30
N ASP A 29 5.11 -1.53 -11.04
CA ASP A 29 4.03 -0.78 -10.39
C ASP A 29 2.68 -1.50 -10.33
N LYS A 30 2.50 -2.63 -11.04
CA LYS A 30 1.21 -3.34 -11.10
C LYS A 30 1.12 -4.40 -10.01
N LYS A 31 0.64 -3.99 -8.84
CA LYS A 31 0.39 -4.90 -7.72
C LYS A 31 -1.00 -5.50 -7.76
N ARG A 32 -1.13 -6.72 -7.23
CA ARG A 32 -2.43 -7.36 -7.04
C ARG A 32 -3.00 -7.03 -5.67
N CYS A 33 -4.25 -6.60 -5.61
CA CYS A 33 -4.95 -6.39 -4.35
C CYS A 33 -5.25 -7.73 -3.68
N THR A 34 -4.96 -7.86 -2.39
CA THR A 34 -5.23 -9.09 -1.64
C THR A 34 -6.72 -9.34 -1.35
N GLU A 35 -7.56 -8.31 -1.38
CA GLU A 35 -9.01 -8.45 -1.12
C GLU A 35 -9.81 -8.80 -2.37
N CYS A 36 -9.61 -8.05 -3.46
CA CYS A 36 -10.41 -8.20 -4.68
C CYS A 36 -9.64 -8.80 -5.85
N GLY A 37 -8.34 -9.06 -5.72
CA GLY A 37 -7.51 -9.61 -6.79
C GLY A 37 -7.21 -8.64 -7.93
N ALA A 38 -7.74 -7.41 -7.91
CA ALA A 38 -7.53 -6.42 -8.97
C ALA A 38 -6.07 -5.95 -9.02
N PHE A 39 -5.54 -5.79 -10.23
CA PHE A 39 -4.25 -5.13 -10.43
C PHE A 39 -4.41 -3.62 -10.28
N PHE A 40 -3.52 -2.98 -9.54
CA PHE A 40 -3.53 -1.54 -9.32
C PHE A 40 -2.11 -0.98 -9.33
N ALA A 41 -1.97 0.27 -9.80
CA ALA A 41 -0.73 1.01 -9.71
C ALA A 41 -0.46 1.37 -8.26
N SER A 42 0.69 0.95 -7.73
CA SER A 42 1.08 1.18 -6.35
C SER A 42 2.20 2.20 -6.26
N SER A 43 2.02 3.25 -5.47
CA SER A 43 3.08 4.24 -5.23
C SER A 43 4.22 3.75 -4.32
N SER A 44 4.04 2.63 -3.62
CA SER A 44 5.08 2.07 -2.73
C SER A 44 5.03 0.56 -2.57
N ASN A 45 6.14 -0.05 -2.15
CA ASN A 45 6.27 -1.49 -1.96
C ASN A 45 5.45 -2.05 -0.77
N SER A 46 4.98 -1.22 0.16
CA SER A 46 4.20 -1.66 1.32
C SER A 46 2.69 -1.75 1.08
N VAL A 47 2.17 -1.17 -0.01
CA VAL A 47 0.72 -1.20 -0.29
C VAL A 47 0.27 -2.59 -0.73
N LYS A 48 -0.75 -3.13 -0.05
CA LYS A 48 -1.38 -4.44 -0.28
C LYS A 48 -2.79 -4.37 -0.88
N TYR A 49 -3.47 -3.24 -0.69
CA TYR A 49 -4.86 -3.06 -1.07
C TYR A 49 -5.00 -1.98 -2.14
N CYS A 50 -5.87 -2.20 -3.12
CA CYS A 50 -6.24 -1.16 -4.06
C CYS A 50 -6.92 0.02 -3.32
N PRO A 51 -6.99 1.22 -3.92
CA PRO A 51 -7.54 2.41 -3.27
C PRO A 51 -8.96 2.20 -2.70
N GLU A 52 -9.80 1.44 -3.39
CA GLU A 52 -11.17 1.18 -2.96
C GLU A 52 -11.25 0.19 -1.79
N CYS A 53 -10.54 -0.94 -1.86
CA CYS A 53 -10.46 -1.89 -0.76
C CYS A 53 -9.80 -1.26 0.47
N ARG A 54 -8.77 -0.43 0.28
CA ARG A 54 -8.12 0.32 1.37
C ARG A 54 -9.13 1.19 2.12
N LYS A 55 -9.96 1.97 1.43
CA LYS A 55 -10.98 2.82 2.07
C LYS A 55 -11.96 1.98 2.89
N ARG A 56 -12.43 0.85 2.35
CA ARG A 56 -13.38 -0.05 3.05
C ARG A 56 -12.75 -0.67 4.30
N ILE A 57 -11.54 -1.20 4.20
CA ILE A 57 -10.82 -1.83 5.31
C ILE A 57 -10.54 -0.81 6.42
N THR A 58 -10.04 0.38 6.08
CA THR A 58 -9.77 1.42 7.09
C THR A 58 -11.02 1.82 7.86
N ARG A 59 -12.16 1.98 7.18
CA ARG A 59 -13.45 2.27 7.85
C ARG A 59 -13.86 1.14 8.80
N ARG A 60 -13.74 -0.12 8.36
CA ARG A 60 -14.04 -1.29 9.19
C ARG A 60 -13.16 -1.35 10.44
N GLN A 61 -11.85 -1.19 10.28
CA GLN A 61 -10.89 -1.19 11.38
C GLN A 61 -11.14 -0.05 12.38
N ALA A 62 -11.47 1.15 11.88
CA ALA A 62 -11.83 2.28 12.73
C ALA A 62 -13.11 1.99 13.55
N ALA A 63 -14.13 1.42 12.92
CA ALA A 63 -15.36 1.03 13.60
C ALA A 63 -15.11 -0.06 14.66
N GLU A 64 -14.33 -1.08 14.33
CA GLU A 64 -13.94 -2.15 15.27
C GLU A 64 -13.13 -1.61 16.45
N ARG A 65 -12.19 -0.68 16.19
CA ARG A 65 -11.45 0.02 17.25
C ARG A 65 -12.38 0.76 18.20
N MET A 66 -13.36 1.50 17.66
CA MET A 66 -14.29 2.27 18.50
C MET A 66 -15.25 1.36 19.27
N LYS A 67 -15.71 0.25 18.67
CA LYS A 67 -16.48 -0.79 19.37
C LYS A 67 -15.69 -1.37 20.54
N LYS A 68 -14.42 -1.73 20.33
CA LYS A 68 -13.54 -2.24 21.39
C LYS A 68 -13.36 -1.22 22.51
N MET A 69 -13.11 0.05 22.17
CA MET A 69 -12.99 1.14 23.15
C MET A 69 -14.26 1.31 23.99
N ARG A 70 -15.44 1.34 23.36
CA ARG A 70 -16.73 1.44 24.07
C ARG A 70 -16.96 0.24 24.99
N SER A 71 -16.66 -0.97 24.53
CA SER A 71 -16.76 -2.17 25.37
C SER A 71 -15.79 -2.12 26.55
N GLN A 72 -14.56 -1.63 26.37
CA GLN A 72 -13.60 -1.47 27.45
C GLN A 72 -14.07 -0.44 28.48
N LEU A 73 -14.62 0.69 28.03
CA LEU A 73 -15.20 1.70 28.93
C LEU A 73 -16.37 1.13 29.74
N ARG A 74 -17.29 0.38 29.09
CA ARG A 74 -18.38 -0.31 29.78
C ARG A 74 -17.86 -1.30 30.83
N ASN A 75 -16.86 -2.09 30.48
CA ASN A 75 -16.27 -3.08 31.40
C ASN A 75 -15.54 -2.41 32.57
N ARG A 76 -14.91 -1.26 32.36
CA ARG A 76 -14.29 -0.47 33.44
C ARG A 76 -15.32 0.13 34.37
N GLY A 77 -16.42 0.67 33.84
CA GLY A 77 -17.54 1.19 34.65
C GLY A 77 -18.29 0.10 35.43
N ALA A 78 -18.44 -1.09 34.86
CA ALA A 78 -19.01 -2.24 35.58
C ALA A 78 -18.12 -2.70 36.75
N LYS A 79 -16.79 -2.60 36.59
CA LYS A 79 -15.82 -2.94 37.65
C LYS A 79 -15.71 -1.88 38.76
N SER A 80 -16.13 -0.65 38.53
CA SER A 80 -16.14 0.40 39.58
C SER A 80 -17.40 0.39 40.44
N LEU A 81 -18.39 -0.45 40.10
CA LEU A 81 -19.65 -0.63 40.85
C LEU A 81 -19.64 -1.89 41.74
N VAL A 82 -18.56 -2.66 41.72
CA VAL A 82 -18.28 -3.83 42.57
C VAL A 82 -17.11 -3.47 43.48
#